data_AF-A0AB35ZCZ6-F1
#
_entry.id   AF-A0AB35ZCZ6-F1
#
_cell.length_a   1.000
_cell.length_b   1.000
_cell.length_c   1.000
_cell.angle_alpha   90.00
_cell.angle_beta   90.00
_cell.angle_gamma   90.00
#
_symmetry.space_group_name_H-M   'P 1'
#
loop_
_entity.id
_entity.type
_entity.pdbx_description
1 polymer ?
#
loop_
_entity_poly.entity_id
_entity_poly.type
_entity_poly.pdbx_seq_one_letter_code
_entity_poly.pdbx_strand_id
1 'polypeptide(L)'
;MAKTSLEEQQKLVGYTFQTGWKVIRIHTSSGSQTGGVYSMCFDVEKDNRVCFMKALDFKQYMTRNVNDKGDPMSCLKMMIDQFQYERNLSEICKGGKVRKVVYVLDSGQEYVETFNMMVPYLVFEMADDDIHHMLDVSERLEFSWKMKSLHDVAVGMYNLHKVGITHQDIKPSNILQFKDETKIGDLGCSSCEALVSPFEDRLFTGDHNYSPPERAYKWSIEDNAKQKYLTDCYLLGSLIVFYITGMSMNALLYKYLPDSYLPDSYKGDKAQIRTYLNNAFASAMEEIKKSIPNMRLRERLLQTIGYLCSPLPEFRGHPKNLNSSHGNPYNLERFITVLDLMRAEAEIAVFKR
;
A
#
# COMPACT_ATOMS: atom_id res chain seq x y z
N MET A 1 -8.05 -16.86 -12.77
CA MET A 1 -7.96 -17.56 -11.47
C MET A 1 -7.89 -19.05 -11.72
N ALA A 2 -6.94 -19.77 -11.13
CA ALA A 2 -6.91 -21.22 -11.25
C ALA A 2 -8.06 -21.80 -10.41
N LYS A 3 -9.09 -22.37 -11.08
CA LYS A 3 -10.26 -23.04 -10.46
C LYS A 3 -9.88 -23.99 -9.32
N THR A 4 -8.69 -24.59 -9.39
CA THR A 4 -8.15 -25.56 -8.43
C THR A 4 -7.82 -24.99 -7.04
N SER A 5 -7.50 -23.69 -6.90
CA SER A 5 -7.16 -23.12 -5.58
C SER A 5 -8.38 -22.86 -4.68
N LEU A 6 -9.52 -22.48 -5.27
CA LEU A 6 -10.72 -22.14 -4.50
C LEU A 6 -11.39 -23.39 -3.90
N GLU A 7 -11.46 -24.48 -4.66
CA GLU A 7 -11.99 -25.76 -4.19
C GLU A 7 -11.20 -26.32 -3.00
N GLU A 8 -9.89 -26.08 -2.98
CA GLU A 8 -9.01 -26.50 -1.89
C GLU A 8 -9.13 -25.60 -0.67
N GLN A 9 -9.20 -24.28 -0.85
CA GLN A 9 -9.53 -23.34 0.22
C GLN A 9 -10.87 -23.67 0.88
N GLN A 10 -11.86 -24.11 0.09
CA GLN A 10 -13.18 -24.47 0.61
C GLN A 10 -13.12 -25.67 1.56
N LYS A 11 -12.15 -26.57 1.40
CA LYS A 11 -11.97 -27.73 2.31
C LYS A 11 -11.47 -27.31 3.69
N LEU A 12 -10.85 -26.13 3.82
CA LEU A 12 -10.47 -25.58 5.11
C LEU A 12 -11.64 -24.93 5.85
N VAL A 13 -12.78 -24.68 5.22
CA VAL A 13 -13.94 -24.12 5.92
C VAL A 13 -14.44 -25.11 6.98
N GLY A 14 -14.48 -24.65 8.24
CA GLY A 14 -14.78 -25.48 9.42
C GLY A 14 -13.55 -26.11 10.08
N TYR A 15 -12.38 -26.09 9.43
CA TYR A 15 -11.12 -26.56 10.02
C TYR A 15 -10.74 -25.72 11.24
N THR A 16 -10.26 -26.37 12.30
CA THR A 16 -9.77 -25.69 13.51
C THR A 16 -8.30 -26.02 13.68
N PHE A 17 -7.45 -24.99 13.60
CA PHE A 17 -6.03 -25.10 13.86
C PHE A 17 -5.79 -25.48 15.34
N GLN A 18 -4.69 -26.16 15.64
CA GLN A 18 -4.24 -26.56 16.98
C GLN A 18 -4.11 -25.37 17.94
N THR A 19 -3.88 -24.17 17.42
CA THR A 19 -3.87 -22.92 18.18
C THR A 19 -5.27 -22.42 18.55
N GLY A 20 -6.34 -23.10 18.12
CA GLY A 20 -7.74 -22.82 18.43
C GLY A 20 -8.46 -21.93 17.41
N TRP A 21 -7.80 -21.51 16.33
CA TRP A 21 -8.44 -20.71 15.28
C TRP A 21 -9.30 -21.59 14.38
N LYS A 22 -10.61 -21.34 14.35
CA LYS A 22 -11.56 -22.03 13.46
C LYS A 22 -11.83 -21.21 12.21
N VAL A 23 -11.66 -21.80 11.04
CA VAL A 23 -12.00 -21.18 9.75
C VAL A 23 -13.52 -21.12 9.58
N ILE A 24 -14.06 -19.91 9.46
CA ILE A 24 -15.50 -19.66 9.30
C ILE A 24 -15.87 -19.65 7.82
N ARG A 25 -15.07 -18.95 7.00
CA ARG A 25 -15.27 -18.82 5.55
C ARG A 25 -13.97 -18.38 4.87
N ILE A 26 -13.92 -18.56 3.56
CA ILE A 26 -12.92 -17.91 2.71
C ILE A 26 -13.16 -16.41 2.74
N HIS A 27 -12.10 -15.63 2.96
CA HIS A 27 -12.17 -14.19 2.91
C HIS A 27 -12.25 -13.73 1.45
N THR A 28 -13.37 -13.11 1.08
CA THR A 28 -13.57 -12.52 -0.24
C THR A 28 -13.40 -11.01 -0.13
N SER A 29 -12.25 -10.49 -0.57
CA SER A 29 -12.07 -9.05 -0.76
C SER A 29 -12.80 -8.60 -2.02
N SER A 30 -13.48 -7.47 -1.95
CA SER A 30 -14.22 -6.83 -3.04
C SER A 30 -13.28 -6.00 -3.94
N GLY A 31 -12.41 -6.67 -4.70
CA GLY A 31 -11.55 -5.99 -5.67
C GLY A 31 -10.37 -6.83 -6.12
N SER A 32 -9.73 -6.40 -7.22
CA SER A 32 -8.51 -7.01 -7.76
C SER A 32 -7.32 -6.73 -6.84
N GLN A 33 -7.28 -7.36 -5.67
CA GLN A 33 -6.11 -7.31 -4.79
C GLN A 33 -4.94 -8.05 -5.44
N THR A 34 -3.85 -7.33 -5.69
CA THR A 34 -2.55 -7.91 -6.05
C THR A 34 -1.82 -8.50 -4.83
N GLY A 35 -2.27 -8.20 -3.60
CA GLY A 35 -1.64 -8.62 -2.34
C GLY A 35 -1.90 -10.08 -1.90
N GLY A 36 -2.76 -10.82 -2.61
CA GLY A 36 -3.14 -12.20 -2.27
C GLY A 36 -2.57 -13.28 -3.19
N VAL A 37 -1.59 -12.96 -4.05
CA VAL A 37 -1.18 -13.87 -5.14
C VAL A 37 -0.57 -15.20 -4.66
N TYR A 38 -0.19 -15.29 -3.38
CA TYR A 38 0.46 -16.46 -2.78
C TYR A 38 -0.10 -16.85 -1.40
N SER A 39 -1.28 -16.37 -1.04
CA SER A 39 -1.89 -16.68 0.26
C SER A 39 -3.37 -16.98 0.12
N MET A 40 -3.82 -17.99 0.86
CA MET A 40 -5.22 -18.26 1.13
C MET A 40 -5.66 -17.36 2.29
N CYS A 41 -6.72 -16.60 2.08
CA CYS A 41 -7.22 -15.65 3.07
C CYS A 41 -8.53 -16.18 3.67
N PHE A 42 -8.66 -16.15 5.00
CA PHE A 42 -9.79 -16.70 5.73
C PHE A 42 -10.29 -15.74 6.81
N ASP A 43 -11.59 -15.79 7.08
CA ASP A 43 -12.14 -15.28 8.33
C ASP A 43 -12.08 -16.42 9.35
N VAL A 44 -11.44 -16.18 10.49
CA VAL A 44 -11.23 -17.17 11.55
C VAL A 44 -11.79 -16.69 12.88
N GLU A 45 -12.24 -17.62 13.71
CA GLU A 45 -12.78 -17.34 15.03
C GLU A 45 -12.02 -18.10 16.11
N LYS A 46 -11.76 -17.40 17.22
CA LYS A 46 -11.27 -17.98 18.47
C LYS A 46 -11.80 -17.14 19.63
N ASP A 47 -12.31 -17.78 20.68
CA ASP A 47 -12.83 -17.10 21.89
C ASP A 47 -13.88 -16.00 21.57
N ASN A 48 -14.82 -16.29 20.66
CA ASN A 48 -15.84 -15.36 20.14
C ASN A 48 -15.29 -14.09 19.45
N ARG A 49 -14.01 -14.11 19.05
CA ARG A 49 -13.39 -13.02 18.28
C ARG A 49 -13.12 -13.48 16.87
N VAL A 50 -13.68 -12.75 15.91
CA VAL A 50 -13.41 -12.93 14.48
C VAL A 50 -12.16 -12.13 14.08
N CYS A 51 -11.26 -12.77 13.36
CA CYS A 51 -9.98 -12.25 12.89
C CYS A 51 -9.75 -12.62 11.43
N PHE A 52 -8.84 -11.91 10.77
CA PHE A 52 -8.40 -12.21 9.42
C PHE A 52 -7.17 -13.12 9.47
N MET A 53 -7.16 -14.23 8.74
CA MET A 53 -6.01 -15.13 8.64
C MET A 53 -5.48 -15.16 7.21
N LYS A 54 -4.17 -14.95 7.08
CA LYS A 54 -3.40 -15.16 5.85
C LYS A 54 -2.59 -16.43 6.00
N ALA A 55 -2.99 -17.49 5.30
CA ALA A 55 -2.28 -18.77 5.26
C ALA A 55 -1.54 -18.91 3.93
N LEU A 56 -0.32 -19.44 3.95
CA LEU A 56 0.52 -19.52 2.76
C LEU A 56 -0.02 -20.56 1.74
N ASP A 57 -0.12 -20.20 0.45
CA ASP A 57 -0.59 -21.08 -0.62
C ASP A 57 0.58 -21.62 -1.47
N PHE A 58 1.20 -22.70 -1.00
CA PHE A 58 2.32 -23.33 -1.70
C PHE A 58 1.95 -23.87 -3.08
N LYS A 59 0.72 -24.36 -3.27
CA LYS A 59 0.33 -25.00 -4.53
C LYS A 59 0.13 -23.96 -5.63
N GLN A 60 -0.54 -22.85 -5.32
CA GLN A 60 -0.70 -21.74 -6.26
C GLN A 60 0.66 -21.17 -6.67
N TYR A 61 1.60 -21.09 -5.73
CA TYR A 61 2.95 -20.62 -6.00
C TYR A 61 3.75 -21.55 -6.93
N MET A 62 3.75 -22.86 -6.64
CA MET A 62 4.43 -23.87 -7.46
C MET A 62 3.84 -23.90 -8.87
N THR A 63 2.51 -23.83 -9.00
CA THR A 63 1.85 -23.88 -10.31
C THR A 63 2.15 -22.65 -11.18
N ARG A 64 2.31 -21.46 -10.57
CA ARG A 64 2.57 -20.21 -11.31
C ARG A 64 4.04 -20.07 -11.73
N ASN A 65 4.98 -20.44 -10.86
CA ASN A 65 6.42 -20.25 -11.11
C ASN A 65 7.08 -21.37 -11.92
N VAL A 66 6.43 -22.54 -12.06
CA VAL A 66 6.88 -23.58 -13.03
C VAL A 66 6.85 -23.06 -14.47
N ASN A 67 5.97 -22.09 -14.79
CA ASN A 67 5.95 -21.45 -16.11
C ASN A 67 7.08 -20.43 -16.32
N ASP A 68 7.77 -19.99 -15.24
CA ASP A 68 8.79 -18.94 -15.26
C ASP A 68 10.23 -19.49 -15.17
N LYS A 69 10.41 -20.80 -15.40
CA LYS A 69 11.70 -21.53 -15.35
C LYS A 69 12.45 -21.43 -14.00
N GLY A 70 11.77 -21.03 -12.92
CA GLY A 70 12.37 -20.96 -11.60
C GLY A 70 12.57 -22.34 -10.98
N ASP A 71 13.70 -22.55 -10.31
CA ASP A 71 13.94 -23.75 -9.51
C ASP A 71 12.90 -23.84 -8.36
N PRO A 72 12.18 -24.97 -8.20
CA PRO A 72 11.17 -25.15 -7.16
C PRO A 72 11.67 -24.91 -5.72
N MET A 73 12.93 -25.22 -5.42
CA MET A 73 13.49 -25.01 -4.10
C MET A 73 13.73 -23.53 -3.82
N SER A 74 14.24 -22.79 -4.80
CA SER A 74 14.38 -21.33 -4.75
C SER A 74 13.03 -20.64 -4.59
N CYS A 75 12.02 -21.16 -5.29
CA CYS A 75 10.63 -20.75 -5.16
C CYS A 75 10.11 -20.90 -3.73
N LEU A 76 10.26 -22.10 -3.16
CA LEU A 76 9.85 -22.40 -1.78
C LEU A 76 10.58 -21.52 -0.76
N LYS A 77 11.89 -21.32 -0.94
CA LYS A 77 12.70 -20.45 -0.08
C LYS A 77 12.15 -19.02 -0.07
N MET A 78 11.87 -18.44 -1.24
CA MET A 78 11.34 -17.08 -1.34
C MET A 78 10.00 -16.92 -0.60
N MET A 79 9.13 -17.93 -0.64
CA MET A 79 7.85 -17.91 0.10
C MET A 79 8.05 -17.90 1.61
N ILE A 80 8.92 -18.79 2.09
CA ILE A 80 9.23 -18.91 3.53
C ILE A 80 9.85 -17.60 4.01
N ASP A 81 10.80 -17.07 3.25
CA ASP A 81 11.46 -15.80 3.56
C ASP A 81 10.44 -14.66 3.60
N GLN A 82 9.48 -14.59 2.66
CA GLN A 82 8.43 -13.57 2.66
C GLN A 82 7.52 -13.68 3.89
N PHE A 83 7.07 -14.88 4.24
CA PHE A 83 6.24 -15.10 5.43
C PHE A 83 6.98 -14.70 6.70
N GLN A 84 8.24 -15.15 6.86
CA GLN A 84 9.07 -14.80 8.00
C GLN A 84 9.36 -13.30 8.06
N TYR A 85 9.62 -12.68 6.91
CA TYR A 85 9.86 -11.25 6.79
C TYR A 85 8.65 -10.45 7.29
N GLU A 86 7.45 -10.75 6.79
CA GLU A 86 6.21 -10.06 7.20
C GLU A 86 5.93 -10.22 8.70
N ARG A 87 6.11 -11.42 9.25
CA ARG A 87 5.97 -11.69 10.70
C ARG A 87 6.97 -10.88 11.53
N ASN A 88 8.26 -11.00 11.21
CA ASN A 88 9.33 -10.36 11.99
C ASN A 88 9.24 -8.83 11.88
N LEU A 89 8.86 -8.30 10.72
CA LEU A 89 8.64 -6.87 10.54
C LEU A 89 7.45 -6.37 11.39
N SER A 90 6.38 -7.16 11.50
CA SER A 90 5.27 -6.87 12.41
C SER A 90 5.73 -6.77 13.87
N GLU A 91 6.63 -7.66 14.31
CA GLU A 91 7.21 -7.62 15.66
C GLU A 91 8.06 -6.37 15.90
N ILE A 92 8.89 -5.96 14.92
CA ILE A 92 9.66 -4.70 14.99
C ILE A 92 8.71 -3.51 15.14
N CYS A 93 7.65 -3.45 14.33
CA CYS A 93 6.67 -2.36 14.42
C CYS A 93 5.95 -2.34 15.78
N LYS A 94 5.63 -3.50 16.37
CA LYS A 94 5.06 -3.58 17.73
C LYS A 94 6.05 -3.08 18.79
N GLY A 95 7.31 -3.54 18.73
CA GLY A 95 8.37 -3.13 19.65
C GLY A 95 8.66 -1.63 19.58
N GLY A 96 8.62 -1.07 18.37
CA GLY A 96 8.71 0.37 18.11
C GLY A 96 7.45 1.18 18.43
N LYS A 97 6.37 0.53 18.90
CA LYS A 97 5.07 1.15 19.22
C LYS A 97 4.53 2.01 18.06
N VAL A 98 4.72 1.52 16.83
CA VAL A 98 4.17 2.15 15.64
C VAL A 98 2.64 2.26 15.80
N ARG A 99 2.03 3.33 15.31
CA ARG A 99 0.58 3.52 15.38
C ARG A 99 0.00 3.57 13.97
N LYS A 100 -1.29 3.29 13.83
CA LYS A 100 -2.01 3.30 12.54
C LYS A 100 -1.46 2.28 11.53
N VAL A 101 -0.97 1.15 12.01
CA VAL A 101 -0.52 0.00 11.23
C VAL A 101 -1.17 -1.26 11.79
N VAL A 102 -1.55 -2.21 10.94
CA VAL A 102 -2.12 -3.50 11.34
C VAL A 102 -1.01 -4.47 11.72
N TYR A 103 -1.24 -5.21 12.81
CA TYR A 103 -0.25 -6.16 13.35
C TYR A 103 -0.73 -7.60 13.27
N VAL A 104 0.24 -8.50 13.12
CA VAL A 104 0.06 -9.93 13.35
C VAL A 104 -0.32 -10.12 14.81
N LEU A 105 -1.55 -10.51 15.11
CA LEU A 105 -2.03 -10.84 16.46
C LEU A 105 -1.47 -12.18 16.94
N ASP A 106 -1.45 -13.16 16.04
CA ASP A 106 -0.99 -14.52 16.30
C ASP A 106 -0.37 -15.10 15.01
N SER A 107 0.50 -16.09 15.14
CA SER A 107 1.11 -16.76 14.00
C SER A 107 1.48 -18.19 14.35
N GLY A 108 1.41 -19.08 13.37
CA GLY A 108 1.76 -20.48 13.61
C GLY A 108 2.03 -21.22 12.32
N GLN A 109 2.27 -22.51 12.48
CA GLN A 109 2.48 -23.45 11.40
C GLN A 109 1.88 -24.79 11.77
N GLU A 110 1.13 -25.40 10.86
CA GLU A 110 0.41 -26.64 11.15
C GLU A 110 0.38 -27.56 9.96
N TYR A 111 0.50 -28.86 10.20
CA TYR A 111 0.32 -29.86 9.16
C TYR A 111 -1.16 -30.03 8.86
N VAL A 112 -1.59 -29.59 7.67
CA VAL A 112 -2.97 -29.71 7.22
C VAL A 112 -3.08 -30.97 6.35
N GLU A 113 -3.74 -32.01 6.88
CA GLU A 113 -3.88 -33.31 6.20
C GLU A 113 -4.49 -33.18 4.80
N THR A 114 -5.47 -32.30 4.63
CA THR A 114 -6.14 -32.05 3.35
C THR A 114 -5.18 -31.63 2.23
N PHE A 115 -4.10 -30.95 2.57
CA PHE A 115 -3.06 -30.51 1.64
C PHE A 115 -1.79 -31.36 1.73
N ASN A 116 -1.75 -32.29 2.70
CA ASN A 116 -0.60 -33.12 3.01
C ASN A 116 0.69 -32.29 3.16
N MET A 117 0.58 -31.15 3.84
CA MET A 117 1.69 -30.21 3.99
C MET A 117 1.58 -29.33 5.22
N MET A 118 2.73 -28.80 5.66
CA MET A 118 2.79 -27.77 6.69
C MET A 118 2.37 -26.42 6.10
N VAL A 119 1.41 -25.74 6.74
CA VAL A 119 0.83 -24.46 6.33
C VAL A 119 1.15 -23.39 7.38
N PRO A 120 2.08 -22.46 7.11
CA PRO A 120 2.28 -21.27 7.90
C PRO A 120 1.10 -20.31 7.76
N TYR A 121 0.73 -19.64 8.85
CA TYR A 121 -0.32 -18.62 8.85
C TYR A 121 -0.01 -17.45 9.78
N LEU A 122 -0.53 -16.27 9.40
CA LEU A 122 -0.56 -15.05 10.20
C LEU A 122 -2.01 -14.66 10.46
N VAL A 123 -2.34 -14.30 11.69
CA VAL A 123 -3.67 -13.84 12.10
C VAL A 123 -3.58 -12.36 12.42
N PHE A 124 -4.52 -11.57 11.92
CA PHE A 124 -4.63 -10.12 12.06
C PHE A 124 -6.00 -9.75 12.62
N GLU A 125 -6.11 -8.52 13.12
CA GLU A 125 -7.42 -7.93 13.44
C GLU A 125 -8.29 -7.87 12.17
N MET A 126 -9.58 -8.20 12.29
CA MET A 126 -10.53 -8.05 11.20
C MET A 126 -10.83 -6.57 10.95
N ALA A 127 -10.62 -6.10 9.73
CA ALA A 127 -11.04 -4.77 9.29
C ALA A 127 -12.54 -4.78 8.96
N ASP A 128 -13.18 -3.61 9.05
CA ASP A 128 -14.58 -3.46 8.61
C ASP A 128 -14.66 -3.50 7.07
N ASP A 129 -13.71 -2.87 6.39
CA ASP A 129 -13.58 -2.85 4.93
C ASP A 129 -12.19 -2.31 4.49
N ASP A 130 -11.90 -2.37 3.19
CA ASP A 130 -10.79 -1.63 2.57
C ASP A 130 -11.28 -0.37 1.82
N ILE A 131 -10.38 0.60 1.68
CA ILE A 131 -10.75 1.91 1.13
C ILE A 131 -11.15 1.85 -0.34
N HIS A 132 -10.63 0.89 -1.12
CA HIS A 132 -11.01 0.76 -2.53
C HIS A 132 -12.50 0.50 -2.63
N HIS A 133 -13.00 -0.47 -1.87
CA HIS A 133 -14.42 -0.80 -1.86
C HIS A 133 -15.27 0.31 -1.23
N MET A 134 -14.82 0.93 -0.13
CA MET A 134 -15.57 2.03 0.50
C MET A 134 -15.82 3.22 -0.42
N LEU A 135 -14.85 3.55 -1.29
CA LEU A 135 -14.97 4.65 -2.26
C LEU A 135 -15.82 4.25 -3.48
N ASP A 136 -15.81 2.98 -3.88
CA ASP A 136 -16.66 2.46 -4.96
C ASP A 136 -18.15 2.40 -4.57
N VAL A 137 -18.44 2.09 -3.30
CA VAL A 137 -19.82 1.90 -2.80
C VAL A 137 -20.46 3.22 -2.34
N SER A 138 -19.67 4.24 -2.02
CA SER A 138 -20.19 5.47 -1.43
C SER A 138 -19.97 6.70 -2.30
N GLU A 139 -21.03 7.12 -3.00
CA GLU A 139 -21.10 8.40 -3.71
C GLU A 139 -20.94 9.63 -2.78
N ARG A 140 -20.95 9.44 -1.45
CA ARG A 140 -21.07 10.52 -0.46
C ARG A 140 -20.22 10.32 0.79
N LEU A 141 -19.02 9.76 0.69
CA LEU A 141 -18.09 9.85 1.82
C LEU A 141 -17.80 11.32 2.09
N GLU A 142 -18.19 11.76 3.29
CA GLU A 142 -17.96 13.12 3.78
C GLU A 142 -16.47 13.48 3.65
N PHE A 143 -16.20 14.68 3.15
CA PHE A 143 -14.83 15.12 2.90
C PHE A 143 -13.98 15.11 4.19
N SER A 144 -14.60 15.40 5.34
CA SER A 144 -13.96 15.28 6.65
C SER A 144 -13.46 13.87 6.94
N TRP A 145 -14.25 12.85 6.61
CA TRP A 145 -13.85 11.45 6.76
C TRP A 145 -12.67 11.12 5.84
N LYS A 146 -12.69 11.56 4.57
CA LYS A 146 -11.59 11.36 3.63
C LYS A 146 -10.28 11.95 4.17
N MET A 147 -10.32 13.18 4.69
CA MET A 147 -9.15 13.83 5.26
C MET A 147 -8.69 13.17 6.56
N LYS A 148 -9.61 12.69 7.41
CA LYS A 148 -9.28 11.92 8.62
C LYS A 148 -8.54 10.63 8.27
N SER A 149 -9.04 9.90 7.27
CA SER A 149 -8.43 8.65 6.81
C SER A 149 -7.03 8.89 6.24
N LEU A 150 -6.87 9.88 5.35
CA LEU A 150 -5.56 10.27 4.81
C LEU A 150 -4.59 10.77 5.90
N HIS A 151 -5.09 11.50 6.90
CA HIS A 151 -4.31 11.90 8.07
C HIS A 151 -3.80 10.68 8.85
N ASP A 152 -4.67 9.71 9.14
CA ASP A 152 -4.30 8.48 9.85
C ASP A 152 -3.23 7.69 9.08
N VAL A 153 -3.33 7.61 7.75
CA VAL A 153 -2.31 7.00 6.88
C VAL A 153 -0.98 7.77 6.96
N ALA A 154 -1.00 9.10 6.85
CA ALA A 154 0.20 9.92 6.95
C ALA A 154 0.88 9.76 8.32
N VAL A 155 0.10 9.66 9.40
CA VAL A 155 0.60 9.35 10.76
C VAL A 155 1.22 7.96 10.82
N GLY A 156 0.58 6.94 10.22
CA GLY A 156 1.10 5.59 10.15
C GLY A 156 2.46 5.52 9.45
N MET A 157 2.55 6.15 8.27
CA MET A 157 3.80 6.25 7.51
C MET A 157 4.90 6.98 8.29
N TYR A 158 4.57 8.08 8.97
CA TYR A 158 5.54 8.79 9.80
C TYR A 158 6.07 7.92 10.94
N ASN A 159 5.21 7.15 11.60
CA ASN A 159 5.65 6.23 12.66
C ASN A 159 6.50 5.08 12.11
N LEU A 160 6.20 4.56 10.91
CA LEU A 160 7.04 3.57 10.22
C LEU A 160 8.42 4.17 9.89
N HIS A 161 8.45 5.37 9.30
CA HIS A 161 9.70 6.05 8.95
C HIS A 161 10.58 6.31 10.17
N LYS A 162 9.98 6.61 11.33
CA LYS A 162 10.69 6.80 12.60
C LYS A 162 11.45 5.57 13.10
N VAL A 163 11.02 4.38 12.71
CA VAL A 163 11.67 3.12 13.08
C VAL A 163 12.46 2.50 11.92
N GLY A 164 12.79 3.31 10.90
CA GLY A 164 13.60 2.88 9.75
C GLY A 164 12.86 1.94 8.80
N ILE A 165 11.53 2.04 8.72
CA ILE A 165 10.68 1.21 7.85
C ILE A 165 9.99 2.09 6.80
N THR A 166 10.03 1.68 5.54
CA THR A 166 9.23 2.26 4.46
C THR A 166 8.25 1.22 3.92
N HIS A 167 7.04 1.64 3.58
CA HIS A 167 5.98 0.69 3.21
C HIS A 167 6.10 0.16 1.79
N GLN A 168 6.48 1.02 0.84
CA GLN A 168 6.68 0.75 -0.59
C GLN A 168 5.45 0.30 -1.40
N ASP A 169 4.29 0.15 -0.77
CA ASP A 169 3.05 -0.33 -1.42
C ASP A 169 1.79 0.33 -0.82
N ILE A 170 1.88 1.62 -0.50
CA ILE A 170 0.70 2.41 -0.09
C ILE A 170 -0.23 2.56 -1.30
N LYS A 171 -1.42 1.94 -1.21
CA LYS A 171 -2.48 1.95 -2.22
C LYS A 171 -3.83 1.63 -1.57
N PRO A 172 -4.98 1.93 -2.22
CA PRO A 172 -6.30 1.80 -1.61
C PRO A 172 -6.58 0.44 -0.94
N SER A 173 -6.21 -0.68 -1.58
CA SER A 173 -6.45 -2.03 -1.04
C SER A 173 -5.60 -2.39 0.19
N ASN A 174 -4.55 -1.61 0.49
CA ASN A 174 -3.71 -1.80 1.68
C ASN A 174 -4.08 -0.83 2.80
N ILE A 175 -5.10 0.01 2.59
CA ILE A 175 -5.61 0.91 3.61
C ILE A 175 -6.93 0.34 4.12
N LEU A 176 -6.97 0.06 5.42
CA LEU A 176 -8.04 -0.70 6.07
C LEU A 176 -8.79 0.15 7.08
N GLN A 177 -10.11 0.04 7.09
CA GLN A 177 -10.99 0.77 8.00
C GLN A 177 -11.28 -0.08 9.25
N PHE A 178 -11.16 0.56 10.42
CA PHE A 178 -11.47 -0.02 11.74
C PHE A 178 -12.29 0.98 12.56
N LYS A 179 -13.61 0.80 12.59
CA LYS A 179 -14.57 1.69 13.24
C LYS A 179 -14.36 3.14 12.81
N ASP A 180 -13.74 3.94 13.67
CA ASP A 180 -13.45 5.36 13.45
C ASP A 180 -12.02 5.63 12.98
N GLU A 181 -11.17 4.61 12.86
CA GLU A 181 -9.75 4.76 12.51
C GLU A 181 -9.42 4.11 11.18
N THR A 182 -8.41 4.65 10.51
CA THR A 182 -7.80 4.00 9.35
C THR A 182 -6.42 3.49 9.74
N LYS A 183 -6.06 2.27 9.28
CA LYS A 183 -4.75 1.67 9.51
C LYS A 183 -4.15 1.18 8.20
N ILE A 184 -2.83 1.23 8.12
CA ILE A 184 -2.05 0.68 7.02
C ILE A 184 -1.88 -0.84 7.23
N GLY A 185 -2.25 -1.64 6.24
CA GLY A 185 -2.06 -3.09 6.21
C GLY A 185 -1.01 -3.53 5.18
N ASP A 186 -0.71 -4.84 5.18
CA ASP A 186 0.23 -5.52 4.27
C ASP A 186 1.66 -4.95 4.24
N LEU A 187 2.49 -5.45 5.16
CA LEU A 187 3.91 -5.11 5.24
C LEU A 187 4.79 -5.98 4.33
N GLY A 188 4.22 -6.86 3.49
CA GLY A 188 4.98 -7.84 2.72
C GLY A 188 5.96 -7.23 1.70
N CYS A 189 5.69 -6.02 1.22
CA CYS A 189 6.55 -5.28 0.28
C CYS A 189 7.46 -4.24 0.94
N SER A 190 7.34 -4.07 2.27
CA SER A 190 8.06 -3.03 3.00
C SER A 190 9.58 -3.25 2.97
N SER A 191 10.33 -2.18 3.23
CA SER A 191 11.76 -2.22 3.48
C SER A 191 12.03 -1.82 4.93
N CYS A 192 13.05 -2.40 5.54
CA CYS A 192 13.46 -2.11 6.91
C CYS A 192 14.98 -2.02 6.99
N GLU A 193 15.51 -1.02 7.70
CA GLU A 193 16.96 -0.87 7.91
C GLU A 193 17.54 -2.01 8.78
N ALA A 194 16.72 -2.62 9.64
CA ALA A 194 17.13 -3.69 10.55
C ALA A 194 16.87 -5.10 10.00
N LEU A 195 16.17 -5.25 8.87
CA LEU A 195 15.77 -6.55 8.32
C LEU A 195 15.89 -6.58 6.80
N VAL A 196 16.66 -7.54 6.30
CA VAL A 196 16.87 -7.75 4.86
C VAL A 196 15.59 -8.28 4.21
N SER A 197 15.12 -7.58 3.18
CA SER A 197 13.93 -7.97 2.42
C SER A 197 14.24 -9.10 1.44
N PRO A 198 13.35 -10.10 1.27
CA PRO A 198 13.49 -11.11 0.22
C PRO A 198 13.44 -10.50 -1.20
N PHE A 199 13.07 -9.23 -1.32
CA PHE A 199 12.96 -8.50 -2.57
C PHE A 199 14.00 -7.39 -2.72
N GLU A 200 15.11 -7.44 -1.95
CA GLU A 200 16.14 -6.40 -1.95
C GLU A 200 16.73 -6.11 -3.34
N ASP A 201 16.86 -7.15 -4.19
CA ASP A 201 17.37 -7.01 -5.56
C ASP A 201 16.36 -6.38 -6.53
N ARG A 202 15.11 -6.20 -6.14
CA ARG A 202 14.09 -5.59 -7.00
C ARG A 202 14.23 -4.07 -6.96
N LEU A 203 14.14 -3.45 -8.14
CA LEU A 203 14.10 -2.00 -8.26
C LEU A 203 12.90 -1.38 -7.54
N PHE A 204 11.78 -2.10 -7.51
CA PHE A 204 10.54 -1.71 -6.83
C PHE A 204 9.80 -2.95 -6.36
N THR A 205 9.29 -2.92 -5.13
CA THR A 205 8.68 -4.08 -4.47
C THR A 205 7.15 -4.05 -4.47
N GLY A 206 6.55 -2.87 -4.54
CA GLY A 206 5.09 -2.69 -4.54
C GLY A 206 4.43 -2.88 -5.90
N ASP A 207 3.16 -2.48 -5.98
CA ASP A 207 2.34 -2.62 -7.18
C ASP A 207 2.76 -1.65 -8.30
N HIS A 208 3.14 -2.21 -9.44
CA HIS A 208 3.64 -1.45 -10.58
C HIS A 208 2.66 -0.42 -11.14
N ASN A 209 1.36 -0.57 -10.89
CA ASN A 209 0.35 0.43 -11.27
C ASN A 209 0.47 1.74 -10.47
N TYR A 210 1.17 1.72 -9.34
CA TYR A 210 1.43 2.87 -8.46
C TYR A 210 2.91 3.26 -8.42
N SER A 211 3.75 2.57 -9.18
CA SER A 211 5.21 2.79 -9.20
C SER A 211 5.54 4.24 -9.56
N PRO A 212 6.36 4.96 -8.77
CA PRO A 212 6.74 6.33 -9.10
C PRO A 212 7.56 6.37 -10.40
N PRO A 213 7.55 7.48 -11.17
CA PRO A 213 8.12 7.52 -12.51
C PRO A 213 9.58 7.04 -12.61
N GLU A 214 10.46 7.47 -11.72
CA GLU A 214 11.86 7.05 -11.65
C GLU A 214 12.04 5.53 -11.50
N ARG A 215 11.09 4.84 -10.89
CA ARG A 215 11.09 3.37 -10.79
C ARG A 215 10.51 2.73 -12.04
N ALA A 216 9.40 3.28 -12.57
CA ALA A 216 8.79 2.81 -13.81
C ALA A 216 9.72 2.94 -15.03
N TYR A 217 10.46 4.06 -15.14
CA TYR A 217 11.44 4.32 -16.19
C TYR A 217 12.87 3.87 -15.82
N LYS A 218 13.05 3.14 -14.71
CA LYS A 218 14.32 2.49 -14.30
C LYS A 218 15.51 3.47 -14.25
N TRP A 219 15.31 4.65 -13.70
CA TRP A 219 16.38 5.65 -13.58
C TRP A 219 17.47 5.16 -12.61
N SER A 220 18.72 5.52 -12.90
CA SER A 220 19.80 5.39 -11.91
C SER A 220 19.58 6.39 -10.77
N ILE A 221 19.71 5.91 -9.54
CA ILE A 221 19.43 6.62 -8.31
C ILE A 221 20.62 6.43 -7.38
N GLU A 222 21.24 7.54 -6.98
CA GLU A 222 22.48 7.53 -6.19
C GLU A 222 22.24 7.07 -4.74
N ASP A 223 21.16 7.57 -4.12
CA ASP A 223 20.80 7.26 -2.73
C ASP A 223 19.54 6.38 -2.70
N ASN A 224 19.74 5.06 -2.75
CA ASN A 224 18.64 4.10 -2.75
C ASN A 224 17.86 4.11 -1.42
N ALA A 225 18.52 4.45 -0.30
CA ALA A 225 17.85 4.52 1.01
C ALA A 225 16.86 5.69 1.03
N LYS A 226 17.32 6.91 0.72
CA LYS A 226 16.46 8.10 0.57
C LYS A 226 15.33 7.86 -0.42
N GLN A 227 15.63 7.18 -1.52
CA GLN A 227 14.65 6.92 -2.56
C GLN A 227 13.46 6.07 -2.07
N LYS A 228 13.67 5.10 -1.18
CA LYS A 228 12.57 4.33 -0.59
C LYS A 228 11.59 5.25 0.15
N TYR A 229 12.07 6.25 0.88
CA TYR A 229 11.20 7.23 1.53
C TYR A 229 10.50 8.18 0.54
N LEU A 230 11.15 8.55 -0.56
CA LEU A 230 10.53 9.36 -1.63
C LEU A 230 9.48 8.57 -2.43
N THR A 231 9.64 7.26 -2.56
CA THR A 231 8.61 6.36 -3.09
C THR A 231 7.37 6.43 -2.21
N ASP A 232 7.51 6.27 -0.89
CA ASP A 232 6.41 6.38 0.06
C ASP A 232 5.68 7.74 -0.06
N CYS A 233 6.42 8.84 -0.20
CA CYS A 233 5.82 10.17 -0.42
C CYS A 233 4.96 10.21 -1.68
N TYR A 234 5.45 9.68 -2.81
CA TYR A 234 4.69 9.62 -4.06
C TYR A 234 3.41 8.77 -3.90
N LEU A 235 3.52 7.63 -3.22
CA LEU A 235 2.38 6.74 -2.99
C LEU A 235 1.32 7.39 -2.08
N LEU A 236 1.72 8.14 -1.05
CA LEU A 236 0.79 8.93 -0.23
C LEU A 236 0.06 9.98 -1.09
N GLY A 237 0.77 10.70 -1.94
CA GLY A 237 0.14 11.67 -2.84
C GLY A 237 -0.81 10.99 -3.82
N SER A 238 -0.43 9.83 -4.37
CA SER A 238 -1.27 9.04 -5.27
C SER A 238 -2.54 8.55 -4.57
N LEU A 239 -2.44 8.17 -3.29
CA LEU A 239 -3.60 7.85 -2.45
C LEU A 239 -4.52 9.06 -2.26
N ILE A 240 -3.97 10.26 -1.99
CA ILE A 240 -4.77 11.48 -1.92
C ILE A 240 -5.53 11.71 -3.24
N VAL A 241 -4.86 11.55 -4.38
CA VAL A 241 -5.51 11.67 -5.70
C VAL A 241 -6.66 10.67 -5.84
N PHE A 242 -6.44 9.40 -5.47
CA PHE A 242 -7.47 8.36 -5.52
C PHE A 242 -8.70 8.72 -4.68
N TYR A 243 -8.53 9.23 -3.45
CA TYR A 243 -9.66 9.65 -2.60
C TYR A 243 -10.52 10.75 -3.24
N ILE A 244 -9.92 11.57 -4.10
CA ILE A 244 -10.58 12.71 -4.73
C ILE A 244 -11.19 12.34 -6.09
N THR A 245 -10.50 11.52 -6.89
CA THR A 245 -10.86 11.28 -8.29
C THR A 245 -11.31 9.84 -8.59
N GLY A 246 -11.05 8.89 -7.69
CA GLY A 246 -11.18 7.45 -7.96
C GLY A 246 -10.09 6.88 -8.86
N MET A 247 -9.08 7.67 -9.24
CA MET A 247 -7.97 7.25 -10.10
C MET A 247 -6.63 7.43 -9.40
N SER A 248 -5.65 6.58 -9.67
CA SER A 248 -4.29 6.78 -9.18
C SER A 248 -3.61 7.96 -9.89
N MET A 249 -2.56 8.53 -9.27
CA MET A 249 -1.74 9.55 -9.92
C MET A 249 -1.14 9.04 -11.23
N ASN A 250 -0.72 7.77 -11.29
CA ASN A 250 -0.17 7.16 -12.50
C ASN A 250 -1.21 7.08 -13.63
N ALA A 251 -2.45 6.69 -13.32
CA ALA A 251 -3.51 6.62 -14.32
C ALA A 251 -3.76 7.99 -14.98
N LEU A 252 -3.80 9.06 -14.17
CA LEU A 252 -3.92 10.43 -14.68
C LEU A 252 -2.66 10.90 -15.41
N LEU A 253 -1.47 10.60 -14.89
CA LEU A 253 -0.21 10.99 -15.52
C LEU A 253 -0.08 10.36 -16.90
N TYR A 254 -0.34 9.06 -17.02
CA TYR A 254 -0.20 8.31 -18.26
C TYR A 254 -1.28 8.64 -19.28
N LYS A 255 -2.49 9.01 -18.84
CA LYS A 255 -3.54 9.55 -19.71
C LYS A 255 -3.08 10.77 -20.54
N TYR A 256 -2.16 11.56 -20.01
CA TYR A 256 -1.63 12.76 -20.66
C TYR A 256 -0.25 12.56 -21.31
N LEU A 257 0.22 11.32 -21.43
CA LEU A 257 1.40 10.96 -22.20
C LEU A 257 1.01 10.35 -23.54
N PRO A 258 1.77 10.60 -24.62
CA PRO A 258 1.64 9.79 -25.82
C PRO A 258 2.05 8.33 -25.55
N ASP A 259 1.44 7.37 -26.24
CA ASP A 259 1.69 5.93 -26.03
C ASP A 259 3.17 5.55 -26.14
N SER A 260 3.91 6.18 -27.05
CA SER A 260 5.36 5.96 -27.23
C SER A 260 6.22 6.45 -26.06
N TYR A 261 5.64 7.22 -25.14
CA TYR A 261 6.28 7.75 -23.93
C TYR A 261 5.85 6.99 -22.67
N LEU A 262 4.95 6.00 -22.76
CA LEU A 262 4.62 5.15 -21.63
C LEU A 262 5.84 4.30 -21.20
N PRO A 263 5.95 3.94 -19.91
CA PRO A 263 7.15 3.28 -19.36
C PRO A 263 7.64 2.06 -20.14
N ASP A 264 6.74 1.19 -20.59
CA ASP A 264 7.10 -0.05 -21.32
C ASP A 264 7.49 0.20 -22.78
N SER A 265 7.10 1.34 -23.35
CA SER A 265 7.33 1.68 -24.76
C SER A 265 8.48 2.66 -24.96
N TYR A 266 8.81 3.45 -23.95
CA TYR A 266 9.76 4.54 -24.08
C TYR A 266 11.21 4.03 -24.19
N LYS A 267 11.91 4.48 -25.23
CA LYS A 267 13.31 4.14 -25.51
C LYS A 267 14.22 5.37 -25.66
N GLY A 268 13.69 6.56 -25.38
CA GLY A 268 14.43 7.82 -25.49
C GLY A 268 15.27 8.11 -24.25
N ASP A 269 15.82 9.33 -24.19
CA ASP A 269 16.70 9.75 -23.10
C ASP A 269 15.94 10.26 -21.86
N LYS A 270 16.63 10.25 -20.72
CA LYS A 270 16.06 10.67 -19.43
C LYS A 270 15.60 12.14 -19.44
N ALA A 271 16.29 13.05 -20.12
CA ALA A 271 15.96 14.47 -20.10
C ALA A 271 14.66 14.76 -20.87
N GLN A 272 14.48 14.09 -22.01
CA GLN A 272 13.26 14.19 -22.80
C GLN A 272 12.05 13.70 -22.01
N ILE A 273 12.05 12.46 -21.47
CA ILE A 273 10.89 11.96 -20.72
C ILE A 273 10.54 12.82 -19.50
N ARG A 274 11.53 13.39 -18.81
CA ARG A 274 11.29 14.31 -17.68
C ARG A 274 10.46 15.54 -18.09
N THR A 275 10.67 16.05 -19.30
CA THR A 275 9.90 17.19 -19.82
C THR A 275 8.44 16.79 -20.09
N TYR A 276 8.23 15.63 -20.72
CA TYR A 276 6.89 15.10 -20.98
C TYR A 276 6.14 14.77 -19.70
N LEU A 277 6.81 14.17 -18.71
CA LEU A 277 6.23 13.89 -17.40
C LEU A 277 5.79 15.17 -16.68
N ASN A 278 6.56 16.26 -16.73
CA ASN A 278 6.16 17.53 -16.15
C ASN A 278 4.92 18.13 -16.84
N ASN A 279 4.86 18.07 -18.18
CA ASN A 279 3.71 18.55 -18.94
C ASN A 279 2.44 17.73 -18.66
N ALA A 280 2.59 16.40 -18.61
CA ALA A 280 1.52 15.48 -18.27
C ALA A 280 1.05 15.69 -16.82
N PHE A 281 1.98 15.91 -15.90
CA PHE A 281 1.66 16.21 -14.50
C PHE A 281 0.87 17.51 -14.37
N ALA A 282 1.26 18.59 -15.07
CA ALA A 282 0.50 19.84 -15.07
C ALA A 282 -0.95 19.63 -15.58
N SER A 283 -1.12 18.83 -16.64
CA SER A 283 -2.44 18.49 -17.18
C SER A 283 -3.27 17.67 -16.19
N ALA A 284 -2.65 16.69 -15.53
CA ALA A 284 -3.28 15.89 -14.48
C ALA A 284 -3.71 16.75 -13.27
N MET A 285 -2.89 17.72 -12.85
CA MET A 285 -3.23 18.66 -11.78
C MET A 285 -4.46 19.51 -12.12
N GLU A 286 -4.60 19.96 -13.37
CA GLU A 286 -5.79 20.68 -13.84
C GLU A 286 -7.05 19.79 -13.91
N GLU A 287 -6.90 18.48 -14.17
CA GLU A 287 -8.01 17.54 -14.07
C GLU A 287 -8.43 17.32 -12.61
N ILE A 288 -7.48 17.05 -11.71
CA ILE A 288 -7.72 16.87 -10.26
C ILE A 288 -8.44 18.10 -9.68
N LYS A 289 -8.01 19.30 -10.08
CA LYS A 289 -8.60 20.58 -9.65
C LYS A 289 -10.11 20.65 -9.90
N LYS A 290 -10.60 20.08 -11.01
CA LYS A 290 -12.03 20.06 -11.37
C LYS A 290 -12.84 19.15 -10.45
N SER A 291 -12.22 18.11 -9.89
CA SER A 291 -12.85 17.16 -8.97
C SER A 291 -12.93 17.64 -7.52
N ILE A 292 -12.38 18.82 -7.19
CA ILE A 292 -12.41 19.37 -5.82
C ILE A 292 -13.45 20.50 -5.74
N PRO A 293 -14.66 20.27 -5.17
CA PRO A 293 -15.74 21.26 -5.18
C PRO A 293 -15.48 22.44 -4.25
N ASN A 294 -14.78 22.26 -3.14
CA ASN A 294 -14.53 23.33 -2.17
C ASN A 294 -13.29 24.16 -2.54
N MET A 295 -13.48 25.43 -2.92
CA MET A 295 -12.40 26.33 -3.35
C MET A 295 -11.31 26.55 -2.30
N ARG A 296 -11.66 26.63 -1.00
CA ARG A 296 -10.66 26.88 0.07
C ARG A 296 -9.74 25.68 0.28
N LEU A 297 -10.28 24.47 0.16
CA LEU A 297 -9.53 23.22 0.34
C LEU A 297 -8.75 22.85 -0.93
N ARG A 298 -9.25 23.24 -2.11
CA ARG A 298 -8.65 22.98 -3.42
C ARG A 298 -7.19 23.38 -3.50
N GLU A 299 -6.85 24.62 -3.18
CA GLU A 299 -5.47 25.11 -3.29
C GLU A 299 -4.52 24.34 -2.37
N ARG A 300 -4.96 24.06 -1.14
CA ARG A 300 -4.13 23.35 -0.15
C ARG A 300 -3.94 21.87 -0.52
N LEU A 301 -4.97 21.22 -1.06
CA LEU A 301 -4.89 19.87 -1.61
C LEU A 301 -3.96 19.81 -2.83
N LEU A 302 -4.15 20.68 -3.83
CA LEU A 302 -3.31 20.70 -5.02
C LEU A 302 -1.85 20.98 -4.68
N GLN A 303 -1.58 21.89 -3.75
CA GLN A 303 -0.24 22.12 -3.26
C GLN A 303 0.36 20.87 -2.59
N THR A 304 -0.42 20.20 -1.74
CA THR A 304 0.00 18.96 -1.06
C THR A 304 0.32 17.85 -2.07
N ILE A 305 -0.55 17.64 -3.06
CA ILE A 305 -0.34 16.67 -4.15
C ILE A 305 0.89 17.07 -4.97
N GLY A 306 1.06 18.35 -5.31
CA GLY A 306 2.25 18.84 -6.01
C GLY A 306 3.56 18.51 -5.31
N TYR A 307 3.59 18.65 -3.99
CA TYR A 307 4.76 18.33 -3.17
C TYR A 307 5.02 16.82 -3.06
N LEU A 308 3.98 15.99 -3.00
CA LEU A 308 4.12 14.54 -2.83
C LEU A 308 4.34 13.80 -4.16
N CYS A 309 3.64 14.20 -5.21
CA CYS A 309 3.56 13.51 -6.49
C CYS A 309 4.37 14.14 -7.63
N SER A 310 5.27 15.09 -7.34
CA SER A 310 6.18 15.58 -8.39
C SER A 310 6.78 14.38 -9.15
N PRO A 311 6.67 14.35 -10.49
CA PRO A 311 7.16 13.22 -11.28
C PRO A 311 8.69 13.10 -11.19
N LEU A 312 9.35 14.20 -10.83
CA LEU A 312 10.79 14.26 -10.61
C LEU A 312 11.05 14.15 -9.09
N PRO A 313 11.77 13.11 -8.63
CA PRO A 313 11.93 12.82 -7.20
C PRO A 313 12.67 13.92 -6.43
N GLU A 314 13.57 14.68 -7.08
CA GLU A 314 14.30 15.79 -6.46
C GLU A 314 13.40 16.97 -6.05
N PHE A 315 12.19 17.06 -6.59
CA PHE A 315 11.20 18.08 -6.23
C PHE A 315 10.10 17.54 -5.32
N ARG A 316 10.20 16.29 -4.84
CA ARG A 316 9.26 15.74 -3.86
C ARG A 316 9.64 16.11 -2.44
N GLY A 317 8.62 16.38 -1.65
CA GLY A 317 8.73 16.81 -0.27
C GLY A 317 8.26 18.25 -0.10
N HIS A 318 8.02 18.62 1.16
CA HIS A 318 7.59 19.97 1.47
C HIS A 318 8.75 20.96 1.20
N PRO A 319 8.55 22.12 0.55
CA PRO A 319 9.62 23.06 0.20
C PRO A 319 10.47 23.53 1.39
N LYS A 320 9.85 23.75 2.56
CA LYS A 320 10.58 24.05 3.81
C LYS A 320 11.55 22.95 4.27
N ASN A 321 11.29 21.69 3.90
CA ASN A 321 12.18 20.57 4.20
C ASN A 321 13.29 20.48 3.14
N LEU A 322 12.95 20.70 1.87
CA LEU A 322 13.91 20.72 0.76
C LEU A 322 14.95 21.84 0.89
N ASN A 323 14.52 23.03 1.34
CA ASN A 323 15.37 24.21 1.45
C ASN A 323 16.19 24.27 2.76
N SER A 324 16.07 23.27 3.65
CA SER A 324 16.80 23.23 4.91
C SER A 324 18.10 22.44 4.73
N SER A 325 19.23 23.01 5.14
CA SER A 325 20.55 22.36 5.09
C SER A 325 20.64 21.06 5.91
N HIS A 326 19.73 20.87 6.86
CA HIS A 326 19.58 19.65 7.67
C HIS A 326 18.17 19.06 7.53
N GLY A 327 17.45 19.45 6.48
CA GLY A 327 16.08 19.03 6.23
C GLY A 327 16.02 17.60 5.73
N ASN A 328 15.07 16.85 6.27
CA ASN A 328 14.68 15.57 5.71
C ASN A 328 13.54 15.80 4.68
N PRO A 329 13.79 15.66 3.37
CA PRO A 329 12.80 15.96 2.33
C PRO A 329 11.55 15.08 2.40
N TYR A 330 11.68 13.86 2.95
CA TYR A 330 10.59 12.91 3.14
C TYR A 330 9.95 12.98 4.54
N ASN A 331 10.23 14.01 5.36
CA ASN A 331 9.53 14.20 6.63
C ASN A 331 8.05 14.57 6.39
N LEU A 332 7.15 13.76 6.98
CA LEU A 332 5.71 13.85 6.80
C LEU A 332 4.94 14.78 7.77
N GLU A 333 5.58 15.35 8.80
CA GLU A 333 4.92 16.16 9.85
C GLU A 333 4.07 17.30 9.29
N ARG A 334 4.58 17.96 8.24
CA ARG A 334 3.88 19.07 7.59
C ARG A 334 2.64 18.59 6.84
N PHE A 335 2.72 17.43 6.21
CA PHE A 335 1.58 16.83 5.51
C PHE A 335 0.52 16.34 6.50
N ILE A 336 0.94 15.72 7.61
CA ILE A 336 0.05 15.35 8.73
C ILE A 336 -0.72 16.59 9.22
N THR A 337 0.00 17.68 9.51
CA THR A 337 -0.61 18.93 10.00
C THR A 337 -1.61 19.51 9.01
N VAL A 338 -1.27 19.51 7.71
CA VAL A 338 -2.15 20.03 6.66
C VAL A 338 -3.41 19.17 6.49
N LEU A 339 -3.29 17.85 6.54
CA LEU A 339 -4.42 16.92 6.46
C LEU A 339 -5.37 17.06 7.66
N ASP A 340 -4.83 17.18 8.88
CA ASP A 340 -5.65 17.40 10.08
C ASP A 340 -6.38 18.75 10.04
N LEU A 341 -5.70 19.80 9.56
CA LEU A 341 -6.34 21.11 9.38
C LEU A 341 -7.48 21.05 8.36
N MET A 342 -7.30 20.35 7.23
CA MET A 342 -8.36 20.18 6.23
C MET A 342 -9.53 19.34 6.75
N ARG A 343 -9.26 18.32 7.59
CA ARG A 343 -10.28 17.57 8.32
C ARG A 343 -11.11 18.49 9.21
N ALA A 344 -10.47 19.27 10.08
CA ALA A 344 -11.15 20.18 11.01
C ALA A 344 -11.97 21.26 10.27
N GLU A 345 -11.43 21.85 9.19
CA GLU A 345 -12.16 22.81 8.35
C GLU A 345 -13.40 22.19 7.71
N ALA A 346 -13.32 20.93 7.28
CA ALA A 346 -14.44 20.20 6.69
C ALA A 346 -15.53 19.87 7.72
N GLU A 347 -15.16 19.45 8.93
CA GLU A 347 -16.11 19.20 10.03
C GLU A 347 -16.90 20.48 10.37
N ILE A 348 -16.21 21.61 10.53
CA ILE A 348 -16.86 22.90 10.82
C ILE A 348 -17.83 23.32 9.69
N ALA A 349 -17.48 23.05 8.43
CA ALA A 349 -18.32 23.39 7.29
C ALA A 349 -19.64 22.61 7.27
N VAL A 350 -19.66 21.38 7.81
CA VAL A 350 -20.88 20.58 7.97
C VAL A 350 -21.79 21.18 9.04
N PHE A 351 -21.25 21.61 10.18
CA PHE A 351 -22.03 22.21 11.28
C PHE A 351 -22.59 23.61 10.98
N LYS A 352 -22.10 24.29 9.93
CA LYS A 352 -22.57 25.61 9.51
C LYS A 352 -23.66 25.56 8.43
N ARG A 353 -24.05 24.36 7.98
CA ARG A 353 -25.23 24.11 7.15
C ARG A 353 -26.39 23.71 8.04
#